data_AF-A0A445K3C0-F1
#
_entry.id   AF-A0A445K3C0-F1
#
_cell.length_a   1.000
_cell.length_b   1.000
_cell.length_c   1.000
_cell.angle_alpha   90.00
_cell.angle_beta   90.00
_cell.angle_gamma   90.00
#
_symmetry.space_group_name_H-M   'P 1'
#
loop_
_entity.id
_entity.type
_entity.pdbx_description
1 polymer ?
#
loop_
_entity_poly.entity_id
_entity_poly.type
_entity_poly.pdbx_seq_one_letter_code
_entity_poly.pdbx_strand_id
1 'polypeptide(L)'
;MSMSMSMLYMCLFTLTLVVGMLSMLSDAVDDKCAACKAVAEELEIGLSTERPRNHLDMRHRLDSKGQREGKLIDYRVSELRVVELLDGLCEKMQDYTLKIDTNTYEWFKVDSWDNLTTNKQEARAYSKDISSYCGRLLEETEDEFAELIKKGSVKVGGVSKVLCQDLSKHCSQMSVSYAAEVDDDGHDGEL
;
A
#
# COMPACT_ATOMS: atom_id res chain seq x y z
N MET A 1 -24.37 -27.70 44.22
CA MET A 1 -24.91 -26.86 43.12
C MET A 1 -24.19 -25.51 42.96
N SER A 2 -23.37 -25.07 43.92
CA SER A 2 -22.62 -23.79 43.83
C SER A 2 -21.40 -23.83 42.90
N MET A 3 -20.75 -24.99 42.73
CA MET A 3 -19.53 -25.12 41.92
C MET A 3 -19.75 -24.97 40.40
N SER A 4 -20.97 -25.23 39.87
CA SER A 4 -21.22 -25.02 38.43
C SER A 4 -21.45 -23.55 38.10
N MET A 5 -22.06 -22.80 39.03
CA MET A 5 -22.31 -21.37 38.88
C MET A 5 -21.00 -20.58 38.89
N SER A 6 -20.09 -20.89 39.82
CA SER A 6 -18.75 -20.27 39.87
C SER A 6 -17.93 -20.57 38.62
N MET A 7 -18.04 -21.78 38.06
CA MET A 7 -17.33 -22.17 36.84
C MET A 7 -17.87 -21.43 35.60
N LEU A 8 -19.19 -21.21 35.54
CA LEU A 8 -19.83 -20.39 34.50
C LEU A 8 -19.37 -18.93 34.55
N TYR A 9 -19.31 -18.32 35.73
CA TYR A 9 -18.82 -16.94 35.89
C TYR A 9 -17.34 -16.80 35.50
N MET A 10 -16.50 -17.76 35.86
CA MET A 10 -15.09 -17.76 35.46
C MET A 10 -14.94 -17.91 33.93
N CYS A 11 -15.72 -18.77 33.28
CA CYS A 11 -15.70 -18.90 31.81
C CYS A 11 -16.21 -17.64 31.09
N LEU A 12 -17.24 -16.97 31.63
CA LEU A 12 -17.74 -15.71 31.06
C LEU A 12 -16.70 -14.59 31.21
N PHE A 13 -15.98 -14.56 32.33
CA PHE A 13 -14.92 -13.57 32.57
C PHE A 13 -13.70 -13.82 31.67
N THR A 14 -13.30 -15.07 31.45
CA THR A 14 -12.22 -15.39 30.51
C THR A 14 -12.62 -15.13 29.05
N LEU A 15 -13.86 -15.43 28.66
CA LEU A 15 -14.37 -15.15 27.31
C LEU A 15 -14.40 -13.66 27.01
N THR A 16 -14.86 -12.83 27.96
CA THR A 16 -14.89 -11.36 27.81
C THR A 16 -13.49 -10.76 27.73
N LEU A 17 -12.52 -11.28 28.50
CA LEU A 17 -11.11 -10.89 28.39
C LEU A 17 -10.50 -11.25 27.03
N VAL A 18 -10.78 -12.45 26.50
CA VAL A 18 -10.28 -12.88 25.19
C VAL A 18 -10.87 -12.05 24.05
N VAL A 19 -12.17 -11.74 24.10
CA VAL A 19 -12.83 -10.87 23.11
C VAL A 19 -12.31 -9.44 23.19
N GLY A 20 -12.07 -8.92 24.40
CA GLY A 20 -11.46 -7.61 24.62
C GLY A 20 -10.05 -7.49 24.03
N MET A 21 -9.22 -8.54 24.17
CA MET A 21 -7.88 -8.58 23.59
C MET A 21 -7.92 -8.70 22.05
N LEU A 22 -8.90 -9.40 21.48
CA LEU A 22 -9.09 -9.47 20.02
C LEU A 22 -9.49 -8.11 19.42
N SER A 23 -10.17 -7.27 20.20
CA SER A 23 -10.66 -5.95 19.76
C SER A 23 -9.56 -4.88 19.67
N MET A 24 -8.37 -5.14 20.25
CA MET A 24 -7.20 -4.25 20.17
C MET A 24 -6.48 -4.32 18.82
N LEU A 25 -6.91 -5.21 17.92
CA LEU A 25 -6.43 -5.29 16.53
C LEU A 25 -7.21 -4.34 15.61
N SER A 26 -7.61 -3.15 16.08
CA SER A 26 -8.06 -2.11 15.17
C SER A 26 -6.86 -1.65 14.35
N ASP A 27 -6.90 -1.89 13.05
CA ASP A 27 -5.95 -1.29 12.12
C ASP A 27 -5.88 0.23 12.37
N ALA A 28 -4.69 0.77 12.62
CA ALA A 28 -4.48 2.20 12.91
C ALA A 28 -4.90 3.15 11.77
N VAL A 29 -5.37 2.61 10.66
CA VAL A 29 -5.77 3.35 9.46
C VAL A 29 -7.26 3.10 9.23
N ASP A 30 -8.06 4.15 9.38
CA ASP A 30 -9.52 4.10 9.24
C ASP A 30 -9.97 3.76 7.80
N ASP A 31 -9.27 4.25 6.77
CA ASP A 31 -9.53 3.93 5.36
C ASP A 31 -8.33 3.20 4.72
N LYS A 32 -8.40 1.86 4.76
CA LYS A 32 -7.40 0.97 4.13
C LYS A 32 -7.30 1.18 2.63
N CYS A 33 -8.37 1.53 1.93
CA CYS A 33 -8.33 1.72 0.49
C CYS A 33 -7.57 3.00 0.15
N ALA A 34 -7.85 4.10 0.85
CA ALA A 34 -7.14 5.36 0.68
C ALA A 34 -5.64 5.21 0.99
N ALA A 35 -5.29 4.54 2.09
CA ALA A 35 -3.89 4.29 2.43
C ALA A 35 -3.19 3.38 1.42
N CYS A 36 -3.84 2.31 0.94
CA CYS A 36 -3.29 1.47 -0.11
C CYS A 36 -2.98 2.26 -1.38
N LYS A 37 -3.92 3.12 -1.79
CA LYS A 37 -3.74 3.96 -2.99
C LYS A 37 -2.54 4.88 -2.87
N ALA A 38 -2.30 5.45 -1.69
CA ALA A 38 -1.11 6.28 -1.44
C ALA A 38 0.19 5.46 -1.51
N VAL A 39 0.23 4.25 -0.95
CA VAL A 39 1.38 3.34 -1.09
C VAL A 39 1.60 2.96 -2.57
N ALA A 40 0.51 2.65 -3.28
CA ALA A 40 0.56 2.34 -4.69
C ALA A 40 1.06 3.54 -5.53
N GLU A 41 0.68 4.77 -5.19
CA GLU A 41 1.16 5.99 -5.84
C GLU A 41 2.67 6.18 -5.66
N GLU A 42 3.22 6.01 -4.46
CA GLU A 42 4.67 6.11 -4.24
C GLU A 42 5.44 5.04 -5.03
N LEU A 43 4.84 3.86 -5.18
CA LEU A 43 5.40 2.77 -5.99
C LEU A 43 5.29 3.02 -7.50
N GLU A 44 4.22 3.68 -7.96
CA GLU A 44 4.07 4.19 -9.34
C GLU A 44 5.14 5.24 -9.66
N ILE A 45 5.46 6.12 -8.71
CA ILE A 45 6.58 7.06 -8.82
C ILE A 45 7.88 6.28 -8.97
N GLY A 46 8.10 5.23 -8.18
CA GLY A 46 9.25 4.34 -8.30
C GLY A 46 9.39 3.70 -9.69
N LEU A 47 8.29 3.15 -10.22
CA LEU A 47 8.27 2.54 -11.57
C LEU A 47 8.48 3.56 -12.70
N SER A 48 7.92 4.75 -12.58
CA SER A 48 8.03 5.79 -13.62
C SER A 48 9.39 6.48 -13.64
N THR A 49 10.08 6.54 -12.50
CA THR A 49 11.42 7.11 -12.36
C THR A 49 12.54 6.06 -12.48
N GLU A 50 12.17 4.79 -12.67
CA GLU A 50 13.09 3.67 -12.84
C GLU A 50 14.08 3.93 -13.99
N ARG A 51 15.38 3.87 -13.68
CA ARG A 51 16.42 4.06 -14.70
C ARG A 51 16.49 2.84 -15.60
N PRO A 52 16.61 3.00 -16.93
CA PRO A 52 16.88 1.88 -17.83
C PRO A 52 18.15 1.14 -17.41
N ARG A 53 18.03 -0.17 -17.14
CA ARG A 53 19.15 -1.06 -16.83
C ARG A 53 19.30 -2.10 -17.93
N ASN A 54 20.54 -2.54 -18.13
CA ASN A 54 20.83 -3.69 -18.98
C ASN A 54 20.67 -4.99 -18.17
N HIS A 55 20.94 -6.12 -18.81
CA HIS A 55 20.95 -7.43 -18.20
C HIS A 55 21.95 -7.53 -17.02
N LEU A 56 21.57 -8.29 -15.99
CA LEU A 56 22.45 -8.70 -14.90
C LEU A 56 23.36 -9.83 -15.39
N ASP A 57 24.68 -9.57 -15.40
CA ASP A 57 25.68 -10.56 -15.79
C ASP A 57 26.15 -11.35 -14.56
N MET A 58 25.61 -12.57 -14.41
CA MET A 58 26.01 -13.49 -13.34
C MET A 58 27.13 -14.44 -13.78
N ARG A 59 27.79 -14.19 -14.91
CA ARG A 59 28.86 -15.05 -15.44
C ARG A 59 30.22 -14.71 -14.82
N HIS A 60 30.44 -15.25 -13.62
CA HIS A 60 31.67 -15.01 -12.86
C HIS A 60 32.79 -16.00 -13.17
N ARG A 61 32.48 -17.17 -13.77
CA ARG A 61 33.46 -18.23 -14.08
C ARG A 61 33.93 -18.15 -15.52
N LEU A 62 35.21 -18.43 -15.77
CA LEU A 62 35.76 -18.63 -17.12
C LEU A 62 35.94 -20.13 -17.37
N ASP A 63 35.56 -20.60 -18.55
CA ASP A 63 35.86 -21.96 -19.00
C ASP A 63 37.32 -22.09 -19.49
N SER A 64 37.72 -23.31 -19.86
CA SER A 64 39.07 -23.58 -20.39
C SER A 64 39.38 -22.92 -21.74
N LYS A 65 38.36 -22.35 -22.41
CA LYS A 65 38.47 -21.60 -23.67
C LYS A 65 38.41 -20.09 -23.45
N GLY A 66 38.38 -19.62 -22.19
CA GLY A 66 38.28 -18.20 -21.85
C GLY A 66 36.89 -17.59 -22.06
N GLN A 67 35.85 -18.40 -22.23
CA GLN A 67 34.47 -17.92 -22.31
C GLN A 67 33.86 -17.81 -20.91
N ARG A 68 33.04 -16.78 -20.70
CA ARG A 68 32.33 -16.56 -19.44
C ARG A 68 31.13 -17.50 -19.32
N GLU A 69 31.11 -18.30 -18.27
CA GLU A 69 30.03 -19.22 -17.91
C GLU A 69 29.14 -18.66 -16.80
N GLY A 70 27.83 -18.87 -16.93
CA GLY A 70 26.81 -18.45 -15.97
C GLY A 70 25.54 -17.95 -16.65
N LYS A 71 24.70 -17.24 -15.89
CA LYS A 71 23.39 -16.74 -16.35
C LYS A 71 23.46 -15.25 -16.69
N LEU A 72 22.82 -14.86 -17.79
CA LEU A 72 22.52 -13.46 -18.12
C LEU A 72 21.01 -13.26 -17.93
N ILE A 73 20.60 -12.33 -17.06
CA ILE A 73 19.19 -12.14 -16.67
C ILE A 73 18.74 -10.74 -17.10
N ASP A 74 17.64 -10.61 -17.84
CA ASP A 74 17.05 -9.28 -18.10
C ASP A 74 16.62 -8.67 -16.76
N TYR A 75 17.02 -7.42 -16.51
CA TYR A 75 16.72 -6.73 -15.27
C TYR A 75 15.21 -6.65 -15.00
N ARG A 76 14.37 -6.53 -16.04
CA ARG A 76 12.90 -6.45 -15.90
C ARG A 76 12.26 -7.66 -15.25
N VAL A 77 12.89 -8.82 -15.39
CA VAL A 77 12.42 -10.10 -14.82
C VAL A 77 13.26 -10.53 -13.61
N SER A 78 14.16 -9.66 -13.14
CA SER A 78 15.06 -9.97 -12.04
C SER A 78 14.43 -9.70 -10.67
N GLU A 79 14.81 -10.50 -9.68
CA GLU A 79 14.46 -10.24 -8.27
C GLU A 79 15.08 -8.94 -7.77
N LEU A 80 16.25 -8.57 -8.29
CA LEU A 80 16.90 -7.31 -7.96
C LEU A 80 16.00 -6.10 -8.24
N ARG A 81 15.28 -6.09 -9.36
CA ARG A 81 14.33 -5.02 -9.67
C ARG A 81 13.21 -4.91 -8.63
N VAL A 82 12.71 -6.03 -8.12
CA VAL A 82 11.69 -6.03 -7.07
C VAL A 82 12.26 -5.43 -5.79
N VAL A 83 13.46 -5.86 -5.38
CA VAL A 83 14.15 -5.31 -4.20
C VAL A 83 14.38 -3.82 -4.37
N GLU A 84 14.89 -3.35 -5.50
CA GLU A 84 15.12 -1.92 -5.75
C GLU A 84 13.82 -1.08 -5.73
N LEU A 85 12.67 -1.66 -6.09
CA LEU A 85 11.38 -0.96 -6.08
C LEU A 85 10.75 -0.91 -4.68
N LEU A 86 10.90 -1.97 -3.88
CA LEU A 86 10.29 -2.06 -2.56
C LEU A 86 11.19 -1.51 -1.45
N ASP A 87 12.50 -1.44 -1.67
CA ASP A 87 13.46 -0.87 -0.72
C ASP A 87 13.14 0.61 -0.43
N GLY A 88 13.04 0.95 0.85
CA GLY A 88 12.72 2.29 1.29
C GLY A 88 11.28 2.74 1.05
N LEU A 89 10.39 1.90 0.50
CA LEU A 89 9.02 2.30 0.15
C LEU A 89 8.24 2.73 1.39
N CYS A 90 8.25 1.91 2.44
CA CYS A 90 7.49 2.18 3.65
C CYS A 90 8.09 3.30 4.50
N GLU A 91 9.40 3.55 4.37
CA GLU A 91 10.08 4.72 4.95
C GLU A 91 9.60 6.01 4.29
N LYS A 92 9.46 6.04 2.96
CA LYS A 92 8.91 7.21 2.23
C LYS A 92 7.47 7.53 2.61
N MET A 93 6.70 6.54 3.05
CA MET A 93 5.34 6.77 3.57
C MET A 93 5.33 7.67 4.82
N GLN A 94 6.47 7.84 5.52
CA GLN A 94 6.57 8.81 6.62
C GLN A 94 6.52 10.28 6.17
N ASP A 95 6.62 10.54 4.86
CA ASP A 95 6.41 11.85 4.27
C ASP A 95 4.94 12.11 3.95
N TYR A 96 4.03 11.18 4.24
CA TYR A 96 2.59 11.35 4.01
C TYR A 96 1.86 11.75 5.28
N THR A 97 0.76 12.47 5.13
CA THR A 97 -0.19 12.72 6.21
C THR A 97 -1.62 12.67 5.69
N LEU A 98 -2.58 12.58 6.62
CA LEU A 98 -3.99 12.40 6.32
C LEU A 98 -4.73 13.73 6.46
N LYS A 99 -5.48 14.10 5.42
CA LYS A 99 -6.51 15.11 5.47
C LYS A 99 -7.87 14.41 5.58
N ILE A 100 -8.59 14.73 6.65
CA ILE A 100 -9.96 14.25 6.86
C ILE A 100 -10.90 15.41 6.52
N ASP A 101 -11.60 15.28 5.40
CA ASP A 101 -12.75 16.14 5.07
C ASP A 101 -14.05 15.38 5.40
N THR A 102 -15.21 16.04 5.28
CA THR A 102 -16.52 15.59 5.84
C THR A 102 -16.91 14.12 5.61
N ASN A 103 -16.36 13.45 4.58
CA ASN A 103 -16.48 12.01 4.43
C ASN A 103 -15.36 11.39 3.55
N THR A 104 -14.20 12.05 3.46
CA THR A 104 -13.12 11.62 2.56
C THR A 104 -11.79 11.61 3.29
N TYR A 105 -11.09 10.48 3.15
CA TYR A 105 -9.74 10.26 3.65
C TYR A 105 -8.78 10.46 2.49
N GLU A 106 -8.02 11.55 2.52
CA GLU A 106 -7.05 11.87 1.48
C GLU A 106 -5.65 11.89 2.09
N TRP A 107 -4.80 11.00 1.59
CA TRP A 107 -3.39 10.98 1.94
C TRP A 107 -2.62 11.85 0.96
N PHE A 108 -1.79 12.74 1.48
CA PHE A 108 -0.96 13.60 0.64
C PHE A 108 0.46 13.67 1.19
N LYS A 109 1.42 13.85 0.27
CA LYS A 109 2.83 13.99 0.60
C LYS A 109 3.12 15.40 1.12
N VAL A 110 3.86 15.48 2.21
CA VAL A 110 4.24 16.71 2.90
C VAL A 110 5.63 17.11 2.46
N ASP A 111 5.73 18.15 1.62
CA ASP A 111 7.03 18.66 1.15
C ASP A 111 7.85 19.33 2.28
N SER A 112 7.18 20.01 3.20
CA SER A 112 7.80 20.67 4.35
C SER A 112 6.91 20.59 5.58
N TRP A 113 7.37 19.81 6.55
CA TRP A 113 6.74 19.64 7.86
C TRP A 113 6.68 20.95 8.67
N ASP A 114 7.56 21.90 8.36
CA ASP A 114 7.58 23.19 9.04
C ASP A 114 6.44 24.10 8.59
N ASN A 115 6.06 24.00 7.31
CA ASN A 115 5.01 24.81 6.68
C ASN A 115 3.60 24.26 6.88
N LEU A 116 3.46 23.10 7.53
CA LEU A 116 2.17 22.49 7.79
C LEU A 116 1.37 23.32 8.81
N THR A 117 0.21 23.82 8.41
CA THR A 117 -0.69 24.65 9.24
C THR A 117 -1.57 23.83 10.18
N THR A 118 -1.68 22.52 9.97
CA THR A 118 -2.45 21.60 10.81
C THR A 118 -1.67 21.18 12.06
N ASN A 119 -2.31 20.41 12.93
CA ASN A 119 -1.65 19.88 14.12
C ASN A 119 -0.50 18.94 13.73
N LYS A 120 0.74 19.40 13.91
CA LYS A 120 1.96 18.65 13.55
C LYS A 120 2.09 17.32 14.27
N GLN A 121 1.63 17.21 15.53
CA GLN A 121 1.75 15.97 16.29
C GLN A 121 0.84 14.88 15.73
N GLU A 122 -0.40 15.26 15.43
CA GLU A 122 -1.40 14.39 14.81
C GLU A 122 -0.97 14.01 13.39
N ALA A 123 -0.52 14.98 12.59
CA ALA A 123 -0.01 14.73 11.26
C ALA A 123 1.15 13.71 11.24
N ARG A 124 2.05 13.79 12.22
CA ARG A 124 3.16 12.84 12.41
C ARG A 124 2.71 11.47 12.94
N ALA A 125 1.59 11.41 13.67
CA ALA A 125 1.00 10.13 14.05
C ALA A 125 0.50 9.41 12.80
N TYR A 126 -0.26 10.10 11.93
CA TYR A 126 -0.73 9.53 10.67
C TYR A 126 0.41 9.04 9.77
N SER A 127 1.54 9.76 9.69
CA SER A 127 2.71 9.31 8.93
C SER A 127 3.27 7.97 9.42
N LYS A 128 3.28 7.76 10.75
CA LYS A 128 3.73 6.50 11.34
C LYS A 128 2.72 5.39 11.08
N ASP A 129 1.42 5.72 11.15
CA ASP A 129 0.34 4.77 10.91
C ASP A 129 0.35 4.25 9.47
N ILE A 130 0.52 5.13 8.47
CA ILE A 130 0.62 4.70 7.07
C ILE A 130 1.93 3.95 6.76
N SER A 131 3.04 4.33 7.40
CA SER A 131 4.31 3.59 7.28
C SER A 131 4.17 2.18 7.86
N SER A 132 3.53 2.03 9.02
CA SER A 132 3.24 0.72 9.61
C SER A 132 2.24 -0.09 8.77
N TYR A 133 1.23 0.57 8.21
CA TYR A 133 0.29 -0.05 7.27
C TYR A 133 1.01 -0.57 6.02
N CYS A 134 1.92 0.20 5.43
CA CYS A 134 2.73 -0.22 4.29
C CYS A 134 3.52 -1.49 4.61
N GLY A 135 4.17 -1.55 5.79
CA GLY A 135 4.92 -2.74 6.20
C GLY A 135 4.04 -4.00 6.23
N ARG A 136 2.84 -3.90 6.80
CA ARG A 136 1.88 -5.01 6.84
C ARG A 136 1.34 -5.39 5.45
N LEU A 137 1.06 -4.38 4.62
CA LEU A 137 0.63 -4.58 3.24
C LEU A 137 1.69 -5.35 2.44
N LEU A 138 2.97 -5.00 2.57
CA LEU A 138 4.04 -5.71 1.89
C LEU A 138 4.29 -7.10 2.48
N GLU A 139 4.24 -7.26 3.80
CA GLU A 139 4.34 -8.57 4.46
C GLU A 139 3.30 -9.57 3.90
N GLU A 140 2.09 -9.10 3.62
CA GLU A 140 1.01 -9.92 3.07
C GLU A 140 1.12 -10.16 1.55
N THR A 141 1.68 -9.21 0.78
CA THR A 141 1.54 -9.19 -0.68
C THR A 141 2.84 -9.30 -1.47
N GLU A 142 4.02 -9.18 -0.85
CA GLU A 142 5.32 -9.07 -1.51
C GLU A 142 5.58 -10.23 -2.48
N ASP A 143 5.36 -11.47 -2.06
CA ASP A 143 5.65 -12.66 -2.88
C ASP A 143 4.85 -12.67 -4.19
N GLU A 144 3.54 -12.47 -4.11
CA GLU A 144 2.65 -12.45 -5.28
C GLU A 144 2.91 -11.23 -6.15
N PHE A 145 3.15 -10.07 -5.53
CA PHE A 145 3.45 -8.84 -6.23
C PHE A 145 4.79 -8.91 -6.99
N ALA A 146 5.82 -9.51 -6.37
CA ALA A 146 7.12 -9.76 -6.98
C ALA A 146 7.00 -10.63 -8.25
N GLU A 147 6.18 -11.68 -8.19
CA GLU A 147 5.91 -12.53 -9.36
C GLU A 147 5.23 -11.75 -10.49
N LEU A 148 4.29 -10.87 -10.17
CA LEU A 148 3.60 -10.04 -11.15
C LEU A 148 4.53 -8.99 -11.78
N ILE A 149 5.44 -8.39 -11.01
CA ILE A 149 6.49 -7.51 -11.53
C ILE A 149 7.40 -8.27 -12.49
N LYS A 150 7.90 -9.45 -12.08
CA LYS A 150 8.80 -10.28 -12.91
C LYS A 150 8.13 -10.75 -14.22
N LYS A 151 6.81 -10.93 -14.23
CA LYS A 151 6.02 -11.26 -15.43
C LYS A 151 5.71 -10.03 -16.31
N GLY A 152 5.99 -8.82 -15.84
CA GLY A 152 5.66 -7.57 -16.55
C GLY A 152 4.16 -7.24 -16.52
N SER A 153 3.41 -7.83 -15.58
CA SER A 153 1.97 -7.58 -15.39
C SER A 153 1.69 -6.29 -14.62
N VAL A 154 2.67 -5.77 -13.89
CA VAL A 154 2.60 -4.47 -13.20
C VAL A 154 3.24 -3.42 -14.08
N LYS A 155 2.47 -2.41 -14.48
CA LYS A 155 2.88 -1.29 -15.31
C LYS A 155 2.45 0.02 -14.68
N VAL A 156 3.06 1.11 -15.15
CA VAL A 156 2.68 2.44 -14.72
C VAL A 156 1.19 2.69 -14.99
N GLY A 157 0.46 3.16 -13.99
CA GLY A 157 -1.00 3.35 -13.98
C GLY A 157 -1.81 2.11 -13.57
N GLY A 158 -1.15 0.97 -13.30
CA GLY A 158 -1.79 -0.30 -12.98
C GLY A 158 -1.52 -0.81 -11.56
N VAL A 159 -0.59 -0.20 -10.81
CA VAL A 159 -0.16 -0.66 -9.48
C VAL A 159 -1.34 -0.66 -8.51
N SER A 160 -2.13 0.42 -8.46
CA SER A 160 -3.26 0.51 -7.52
C SER A 160 -4.28 -0.61 -7.74
N LYS A 161 -4.57 -0.96 -9.01
CA LYS A 161 -5.48 -2.07 -9.30
C LYS A 161 -4.90 -3.39 -8.78
N VAL A 162 -3.66 -3.70 -9.13
CA VAL A 162 -3.02 -4.95 -8.76
C VAL A 162 -2.86 -5.04 -7.23
N LEU A 163 -2.25 -4.05 -6.61
CA LEU A 163 -1.91 -4.08 -5.19
C LEU A 163 -3.15 -3.92 -4.30
N CYS A 164 -4.04 -2.97 -4.62
CA CYS A 164 -5.14 -2.59 -3.72
C CYS A 164 -6.45 -3.34 -3.98
N GLN A 165 -6.69 -3.80 -5.20
CA GLN A 165 -7.92 -4.55 -5.53
C GLN A 165 -7.63 -6.05 -5.64
N ASP A 166 -6.63 -6.43 -6.42
CA ASP A 166 -6.43 -7.85 -6.77
C ASP A 166 -5.71 -8.62 -5.64
N LEU A 167 -4.65 -8.06 -5.06
CA LEU A 167 -3.85 -8.71 -4.00
C LEU A 167 -4.42 -8.47 -2.60
N SER A 168 -4.35 -7.22 -2.10
CA SER A 168 -4.74 -6.92 -0.71
C SER A 168 -6.24 -6.84 -0.47
N LYS A 169 -7.03 -6.62 -1.53
CA LYS A 169 -8.50 -6.46 -1.48
C LYS A 169 -8.94 -5.33 -0.53
N HIS A 170 -8.08 -4.37 -0.27
CA HIS A 170 -8.38 -3.20 0.56
C HIS A 170 -9.32 -2.22 -0.15
N CYS A 171 -9.35 -2.24 -1.48
CA CYS A 171 -10.30 -1.49 -2.29
C CYS A 171 -11.31 -2.45 -2.93
N SER A 172 -12.60 -2.12 -2.84
CA SER A 172 -13.62 -2.78 -3.64
C SER A 172 -13.38 -2.51 -5.14
N GLN A 173 -13.61 -3.50 -5.99
CA GLN A 173 -13.80 -3.25 -7.41
C GLN A 173 -15.03 -2.36 -7.53
N MET A 174 -14.83 -1.06 -7.76
CA MET A 174 -15.95 -0.15 -8.01
C MET A 174 -16.74 -0.69 -9.21
N SER A 175 -17.94 -1.22 -8.95
CA SER A 175 -19.05 -0.98 -9.88
C SER A 175 -19.24 0.52 -9.87
N VAL A 176 -19.00 1.16 -11.00
CA VAL A 176 -19.21 2.60 -11.20
C VAL A 176 -20.62 2.94 -10.71
N SER A 177 -20.73 3.56 -9.54
CA SER A 177 -21.96 4.22 -9.13
C SER A 177 -21.95 5.60 -9.77
N TYR A 178 -22.74 5.71 -10.84
CA TYR A 178 -23.02 6.90 -11.64
C TYR A 178 -22.91 8.21 -10.84
N ALA A 179 -22.01 9.08 -11.29
CA ALA A 179 -22.16 10.50 -11.04
C ALA A 179 -23.48 10.95 -11.68
N ALA A 180 -24.42 11.42 -10.86
CA ALA A 180 -25.58 12.13 -11.35
C ALA A 180 -25.10 13.39 -12.07
N GLU A 181 -25.68 13.60 -13.23
CA GLU A 181 -25.34 14.58 -14.25
C GLU A 181 -25.53 16.02 -13.73
N VAL A 182 -24.70 16.90 -14.29
CA VAL A 182 -24.80 18.34 -14.18
C VAL A 182 -25.94 18.79 -15.08
N ASP A 183 -27.05 19.26 -14.50
CA ASP A 183 -28.06 20.02 -15.25
C ASP A 183 -27.55 21.46 -15.45
N ASP A 184 -27.02 21.71 -16.64
CA ASP A 184 -26.74 23.03 -17.20
C ASP A 184 -28.03 23.56 -17.85
N ASP A 185 -28.85 24.29 -17.10
CA ASP A 185 -29.94 25.07 -17.69
C ASP A 185 -29.38 26.40 -18.21
N GLY A 186 -29.07 26.40 -19.51
CA GLY A 186 -28.81 27.61 -20.28
C GLY A 186 -30.05 28.50 -20.32
N HIS A 187 -29.89 29.77 -19.93
CA HIS A 187 -30.88 30.80 -20.22
C HIS A 187 -30.38 31.63 -21.41
N ASP A 188 -31.04 31.39 -22.54
CA ASP A 188 -31.07 32.22 -23.73
C ASP A 188 -31.72 33.58 -23.42
N GLY A 189 -31.12 34.64 -23.96
CA GLY A 189 -31.66 35.99 -23.87
C GLY A 189 -32.69 36.27 -24.95
N GLU A 190 -33.66 37.13 -24.64
CA GLU A 190 -34.21 38.10 -25.60
C GLU A 190 -34.86 39.29 -24.85
N LEU A 191 -34.68 40.47 -25.47
CA LEU A 191 -35.14 41.84 -25.15
C LEU A 191 -34.17 42.77 -24.40
#